data_AF-A0A5M8PJ17-F1
#
_entry.id   AF-A0A5M8PJ17-F1
#
_cell.length_a   1.000
_cell.length_b   1.000
_cell.length_c   1.000
_cell.angle_alpha   90.00
_cell.angle_beta   90.00
_cell.angle_gamma   90.00
#
_symmetry.space_group_name_H-M   'P 1'
#
loop_
_entity.id
_entity.type
_entity.pdbx_description
1 polymer ?
#
loop_
_entity_poly.entity_id
_entity_poly.type
_entity_poly.pdbx_seq_one_letter_code
_entity_poly.pdbx_strand_id
1 'polypeptide(L)'
;MILSKLSLLLLTLCPQPSHPPALASAHVLPTRAQHCSNAPATVAGTKLTRRIPVLPRDNNYIWCVFGTETYITTQMLAARVAAPPLLAMINEAYGAAFAHLMAMGDGWLPSGQFEWETPEVRLSMMNANNRQMTWGVLASALWGLQELIQQEGAYTVVQLLVYDGIHQVGRGSIVLNIQG
;
A
#
# COMPACT_ATOMS: atom_id res chain seq x y z
N MET A 1 -61.49 -1.05 -72.55
CA MET A 1 -60.28 -0.22 -72.78
C MET A 1 -59.77 0.19 -71.40
N ILE A 2 -58.78 -0.51 -70.81
CA ILE A 2 -57.32 -0.24 -70.94
C ILE A 2 -57.02 1.14 -70.28
N LEU A 3 -56.29 1.37 -69.18
CA LEU A 3 -55.07 0.84 -68.54
C LEU A 3 -55.16 1.13 -67.01
N SER A 4 -54.78 0.19 -66.13
CA SER A 4 -53.42 0.03 -65.56
C SER A 4 -52.82 1.30 -64.93
N LYS A 5 -52.85 1.37 -63.59
CA LYS A 5 -51.92 2.18 -62.80
C LYS A 5 -51.11 1.23 -61.90
N LEU A 6 -49.93 0.89 -62.41
CA LEU A 6 -48.89 0.13 -61.74
C LEU A 6 -48.27 1.01 -60.63
N SER A 7 -48.54 0.70 -59.36
CA SER A 7 -47.82 1.31 -58.23
C SER A 7 -46.53 0.52 -58.00
N LEU A 8 -45.38 1.16 -58.28
CA LEU A 8 -44.07 0.65 -57.95
C LEU A 8 -43.81 0.89 -56.45
N LEU A 9 -43.91 -0.16 -55.63
CA LEU A 9 -43.35 -0.16 -54.28
C LEU A 9 -41.88 -0.57 -54.36
N LEU A 10 -40.96 0.40 -54.23
CA LEU A 10 -39.55 0.12 -54.00
C LEU A 10 -39.34 -0.25 -52.52
N LEU A 11 -39.08 -1.52 -52.25
CA LEU A 11 -38.58 -2.00 -50.97
C LEU A 11 -37.06 -1.76 -50.93
N THR A 12 -36.63 -0.72 -50.21
CA THR A 12 -35.23 -0.49 -49.86
C THR A 12 -34.80 -1.43 -48.73
N LEU A 13 -33.99 -2.44 -49.08
CA LEU A 13 -33.31 -3.29 -48.08
C LEU A 13 -32.25 -2.46 -47.34
N CYS A 14 -32.47 -2.22 -46.04
CA CYS A 14 -31.41 -1.74 -45.16
C CYS A 14 -30.40 -2.87 -44.89
N PRO A 15 -29.08 -2.65 -45.05
CA PRO A 15 -28.07 -3.62 -44.66
C PRO A 15 -28.03 -3.76 -43.13
N GLN A 16 -28.14 -5.00 -42.64
CA GLN A 16 -27.99 -5.31 -41.21
C GLN A 16 -26.54 -5.11 -40.74
N PRO A 17 -26.32 -4.49 -39.56
CA PRO A 17 -25.00 -4.43 -38.95
C PRO A 17 -24.57 -5.83 -38.50
N SER A 18 -23.44 -6.29 -39.03
CA SER A 18 -22.76 -7.49 -38.59
C SER A 18 -22.27 -7.30 -37.15
N HIS A 19 -22.83 -8.09 -36.22
CA HIS A 19 -22.38 -8.10 -34.84
C HIS A 19 -20.94 -8.62 -34.77
N PRO A 20 -20.01 -7.92 -34.10
CA PRO A 20 -18.68 -8.45 -33.87
C PRO A 20 -18.76 -9.72 -33.02
N PRO A 21 -17.91 -10.72 -33.27
CA PRO A 21 -17.85 -11.94 -32.47
C PRO A 21 -17.60 -11.58 -30.99
N ALA A 22 -18.42 -12.12 -30.10
CA ALA A 22 -18.28 -11.98 -28.67
C ALA A 22 -16.89 -12.48 -28.25
N LEU A 23 -16.02 -11.57 -27.81
CA LEU A 23 -14.70 -11.91 -27.29
C LEU A 23 -14.88 -12.81 -26.06
N ALA A 24 -14.20 -13.96 -26.10
CA ALA A 24 -14.20 -14.92 -25.01
C ALA A 24 -13.81 -14.23 -23.69
N SER A 25 -14.62 -14.49 -22.65
CA SER A 25 -14.39 -13.96 -21.30
C SER A 25 -13.02 -14.42 -20.80
N ALA A 26 -12.10 -13.47 -20.62
CA ALA A 26 -10.80 -13.74 -20.04
C ALA A 26 -11.01 -14.25 -18.61
N HIS A 27 -10.58 -15.48 -18.34
CA HIS A 27 -10.64 -16.09 -17.01
C HIS A 27 -9.63 -15.37 -16.12
N VAL A 28 -10.09 -14.39 -15.33
CA VAL A 28 -9.26 -13.67 -14.37
C VAL A 28 -8.89 -14.64 -13.26
N LEU A 29 -7.64 -15.12 -13.27
CA LEU A 29 -7.11 -15.87 -12.14
C LEU A 29 -7.15 -14.97 -10.91
N PRO A 30 -7.74 -15.42 -9.78
CA PRO A 30 -7.72 -14.63 -8.55
C PRO A 30 -6.27 -14.38 -8.15
N THR A 31 -5.94 -13.12 -7.87
CA THR A 31 -4.64 -12.75 -7.32
C THR A 31 -4.40 -13.55 -6.06
N ARG A 32 -3.24 -14.21 -5.96
CA ARG A 32 -2.89 -14.98 -4.76
C ARG A 32 -2.90 -14.05 -3.56
N ALA A 33 -3.54 -14.49 -2.47
CA ALA A 33 -3.48 -13.79 -1.20
C ALA A 33 -2.02 -13.62 -0.79
N GLN A 34 -1.66 -12.40 -0.40
CA GLN A 34 -0.35 -12.12 0.20
C GLN A 34 -0.41 -12.42 1.69
N HIS A 35 0.66 -13.00 2.23
CA HIS A 35 0.75 -13.40 3.63
C HIS A 35 1.80 -12.59 4.37
N CYS A 36 1.55 -12.35 5.66
CA CYS A 36 2.44 -11.60 6.52
C CYS A 36 3.75 -12.37 6.78
N SER A 37 4.89 -11.69 6.67
CA SER A 37 6.22 -12.21 6.97
C SER A 37 6.35 -12.57 8.45
N ASN A 38 5.78 -11.75 9.34
CA ASN A 38 5.76 -11.95 10.80
C ASN A 38 4.59 -12.84 11.31
N ALA A 39 3.77 -13.37 10.39
CA ALA A 39 2.70 -14.31 10.68
C ALA A 39 2.26 -15.04 9.39
N PRO A 40 2.99 -16.07 8.94
CA PRO A 40 2.76 -16.69 7.62
C PRO A 40 1.36 -17.26 7.38
N ALA A 41 0.61 -17.57 8.45
CA ALA A 41 -0.78 -18.03 8.36
C ALA A 41 -1.80 -16.87 8.23
N THR A 42 -1.37 -15.62 8.38
CA THR A 42 -2.22 -14.43 8.33
C THR A 42 -2.15 -13.81 6.94
N VAL A 43 -3.32 -13.54 6.35
CA VAL A 43 -3.45 -12.82 5.09
C VAL A 43 -3.23 -11.33 5.35
N ALA A 44 -2.39 -10.68 4.56
CA ALA A 44 -2.11 -9.25 4.69
C ALA A 44 -3.39 -8.43 4.51
N GLY A 45 -3.57 -7.40 5.34
CA GLY A 45 -4.80 -6.59 5.37
C GLY A 45 -5.92 -7.21 6.22
N THR A 46 -5.67 -8.33 6.91
CA THR A 46 -6.58 -8.86 7.94
C THR A 46 -6.02 -8.62 9.34
N LYS A 47 -6.89 -8.58 10.35
CA LYS A 47 -6.48 -8.36 11.73
C LYS A 47 -5.55 -9.45 12.23
N LEU A 48 -4.31 -9.08 12.56
CA LEU A 48 -3.35 -9.96 13.18
C LEU A 48 -3.67 -10.15 14.67
N THR A 49 -4.13 -11.35 15.06
CA THR A 49 -4.52 -11.69 16.44
C THR A 49 -3.43 -12.40 17.24
N ARG A 50 -2.45 -13.01 16.57
CA ARG A 50 -1.35 -13.73 17.21
C ARG A 50 -0.07 -13.59 16.38
N ARG A 51 1.03 -13.26 17.06
CA ARG A 51 2.36 -13.22 16.45
C ARG A 51 3.01 -14.59 16.48
N ILE A 52 3.56 -15.01 15.36
CA ILE A 52 4.46 -16.17 15.28
C ILE A 52 5.71 -15.66 14.57
N PRO A 53 6.80 -15.36 15.30
CA PRO A 53 8.02 -14.86 14.69
C PRO A 53 8.56 -15.94 13.75
N VAL A 54 8.44 -15.66 12.45
CA VAL A 54 9.16 -16.40 11.42
C VAL A 54 9.93 -15.34 10.66
N LEU A 55 11.22 -15.59 10.45
CA LEU A 55 12.11 -14.70 9.71
C LEU A 55 12.28 -15.25 8.30
N PRO A 56 11.64 -14.67 7.26
CA PRO A 56 12.04 -14.90 5.88
C PRO A 56 13.44 -14.30 5.65
N ARG A 57 14.23 -14.91 4.77
CA ARG A 57 15.59 -14.42 4.42
C ARG A 57 15.59 -13.50 3.19
N ASP A 58 14.47 -12.81 2.91
CA ASP A 58 14.27 -12.03 1.69
C ASP A 58 14.36 -10.53 1.97
N ASN A 59 14.78 -9.72 1.00
CA ASN A 59 14.85 -8.26 1.14
C ASN A 59 13.50 -7.54 0.99
N ASN A 60 12.42 -8.31 0.77
CA ASN A 60 11.07 -7.82 0.56
C ASN A 60 10.15 -8.40 1.64
N TYR A 61 9.71 -7.56 2.57
CA TYR A 61 8.86 -7.99 3.68
C TYR A 61 7.45 -7.45 3.49
N ILE A 62 6.47 -8.26 3.90
CA ILE A 62 5.09 -7.83 4.11
C ILE A 62 4.84 -7.94 5.60
N TRP A 63 4.86 -6.82 6.33
CA TRP A 63 4.82 -6.83 7.79
C TRP A 63 3.46 -6.36 8.30
N CYS A 64 2.72 -7.26 8.96
CA CYS A 64 1.39 -6.97 9.46
C CYS A 64 1.44 -6.44 10.89
N VAL A 65 0.71 -5.36 11.15
CA VAL A 65 0.71 -4.70 12.45
C VAL A 65 -0.30 -5.38 13.37
N PHE A 66 0.11 -5.67 14.59
CA PHE A 66 -0.73 -6.39 15.54
C PHE A 66 -2.00 -5.62 15.90
N GLY A 67 -3.15 -6.31 15.91
CA GLY A 67 -4.43 -5.72 16.30
C GLY A 67 -5.06 -4.79 15.26
N THR A 68 -4.43 -4.58 14.10
CA THR A 68 -4.94 -3.69 13.04
C THR A 68 -5.02 -4.41 11.70
N GLU A 69 -5.67 -3.78 10.72
CA GLU A 69 -5.66 -4.20 9.31
C GLU A 69 -4.52 -3.52 8.53
N THR A 70 -3.71 -2.72 9.21
CA THR A 70 -2.57 -2.03 8.62
C THR A 70 -1.40 -2.99 8.44
N TYR A 71 -0.74 -2.91 7.30
CA TYR A 71 0.53 -3.58 7.06
C TYR A 71 1.42 -2.70 6.19
N ILE A 72 2.73 -2.95 6.27
CA ILE A 72 3.72 -2.31 5.43
C ILE A 72 4.34 -3.34 4.48
N THR A 73 4.65 -2.91 3.26
CA THR A 73 5.57 -3.65 2.40
C THR A 73 6.86 -2.88 2.31
N THR A 74 7.99 -3.56 2.49
CA THR A 74 9.30 -2.92 2.50
C THR A 74 10.18 -3.51 1.43
N GLN A 75 10.93 -2.66 0.72
CA GLN A 75 12.06 -3.08 -0.10
C GLN A 75 13.35 -2.52 0.50
N MET A 76 14.23 -3.42 0.94
CA MET A 76 15.54 -3.07 1.48
C MET A 76 16.53 -2.84 0.34
N LEU A 77 17.19 -1.68 0.28
CA LEU A 77 18.25 -1.41 -0.70
C LEU A 77 19.63 -1.88 -0.18
N ALA A 78 20.74 -1.62 -0.88
CA ALA A 78 22.07 -2.17 -0.53
C ALA A 78 22.89 -1.44 0.58
N ALA A 79 22.68 -0.15 0.82
CA ALA A 79 23.48 0.68 1.73
C ALA A 79 23.03 0.62 3.22
N ARG A 80 23.81 0.01 4.11
CA ARG A 80 23.41 -0.19 5.52
C ARG A 80 23.53 1.06 6.39
N VAL A 81 22.52 1.29 7.22
CA VAL A 81 22.53 2.21 8.36
C VAL A 81 22.62 1.39 9.64
N ALA A 82 23.33 1.88 10.65
CA ALA A 82 23.30 1.25 11.97
C ALA A 82 21.86 1.28 12.51
N ALA A 83 21.42 0.20 13.16
CA ALA A 83 20.07 0.13 13.74
C ALA A 83 19.77 1.21 14.80
N PRO A 84 20.71 1.64 15.68
CA PRO A 84 20.36 2.56 16.76
C PRO A 84 19.84 3.93 16.31
N PRO A 85 20.49 4.67 15.38
CA PRO A 85 19.94 5.93 14.87
C PRO A 85 18.57 5.75 14.22
N LEU A 86 18.39 4.65 13.50
CA LEU A 86 17.15 4.34 12.81
C LEU A 86 15.99 4.10 13.80
N LEU A 87 16.24 3.28 14.83
CA LEU A 87 15.26 3.00 15.87
C LEU A 87 14.94 4.25 16.70
N ALA A 88 15.93 5.10 16.99
CA ALA A 88 15.69 6.37 17.69
C ALA A 88 14.75 7.28 16.89
N MET A 89 15.06 7.51 15.60
CA MET A 89 14.22 8.30 14.70
C MET A 89 12.79 7.74 14.61
N ILE A 90 12.63 6.42 14.45
CA ILE A 90 11.29 5.80 14.35
C ILE A 90 10.52 5.92 15.67
N ASN A 91 11.17 5.72 16.81
CA ASN A 91 10.54 5.85 18.13
C ASN A 91 10.03 7.27 18.36
N GLU A 92 10.81 8.28 17.99
CA GLU A 92 10.40 9.69 18.11
C GLU A 92 9.24 10.02 17.16
N ALA A 93 9.33 9.60 15.90
CA ALA A 93 8.27 9.76 14.91
C ALA A 93 6.96 9.09 15.35
N TYR A 94 7.05 7.85 15.86
CA TYR A 94 5.92 7.12 16.42
C TYR A 94 5.34 7.86 17.63
N GLY A 95 6.20 8.33 18.54
CA GLY A 95 5.81 9.12 19.71
C GLY A 95 5.02 10.37 19.33
N ALA A 96 5.45 11.09 18.29
CA ALA A 96 4.74 12.26 17.77
C ALA A 96 3.37 11.91 17.19
N ALA A 97 3.27 10.86 16.37
CA ALA A 97 2.00 10.41 15.81
C ALA A 97 1.04 9.90 16.90
N PHE A 98 1.55 9.15 17.88
CA PHE A 98 0.76 8.65 19.01
C PHE A 98 0.30 9.78 19.93
N ALA A 99 1.16 10.77 20.20
CA ALA A 99 0.77 11.96 20.96
C ALA A 99 -0.38 12.72 20.28
N HIS A 100 -0.37 12.82 18.95
CA HIS A 100 -1.49 13.38 18.20
C HIS A 100 -2.78 12.58 18.44
N LEU A 101 -2.72 11.25 18.32
CA LEU A 101 -3.88 10.37 18.56
C LEU A 101 -4.46 10.53 19.96
N MET A 102 -3.60 10.67 20.97
CA MET A 102 -4.04 10.86 22.36
C MET A 102 -4.66 12.23 22.60
N ALA A 103 -4.17 13.27 21.92
CA ALA A 103 -4.63 14.65 22.11
C ALA A 103 -5.85 15.02 21.27
N MET A 104 -5.92 14.55 20.02
CA MET A 104 -6.89 14.97 19.01
C MET A 104 -7.72 13.81 18.45
N GLY A 105 -7.38 12.56 18.78
CA GLY A 105 -8.00 11.38 18.19
C GLY A 105 -7.43 11.02 16.82
N ASP A 106 -8.04 10.04 16.17
CA ASP A 106 -7.70 9.71 14.79
C ASP A 106 -8.34 10.70 13.81
N GLY A 107 -7.67 10.91 12.69
CA GLY A 107 -8.06 11.87 11.68
C GLY A 107 -7.07 11.88 10.53
N TRP A 108 -7.38 12.66 9.50
CA TRP A 108 -6.50 12.76 8.34
C TRP A 108 -5.17 13.40 8.70
N LEU A 109 -4.10 12.87 8.13
CA LEU A 109 -2.79 13.49 8.20
C LEU A 109 -2.83 14.83 7.44
N PRO A 110 -2.63 15.98 8.11
CA PRO A 110 -2.65 17.28 7.45
C PRO A 110 -1.62 17.33 6.32
N SER A 111 -1.97 17.94 5.20
CA SER A 111 -1.18 17.96 3.95
C SER A 111 -0.90 16.60 3.29
N GLY A 112 -1.31 15.49 3.92
CA GLY A 112 -1.05 14.14 3.43
C GLY A 112 0.43 13.75 3.43
N GLN A 113 1.25 14.42 4.24
CA GLN A 113 2.70 14.22 4.34
C GLN A 113 3.13 14.25 5.80
N PHE A 114 4.11 13.44 6.13
CA PHE A 114 4.75 13.37 7.44
C PHE A 114 6.25 13.19 7.23
N GLU A 115 7.04 14.04 7.86
CA GLU A 115 8.50 13.98 7.79
C GLU A 115 9.08 14.01 9.21
N TRP A 116 10.14 13.25 9.41
CA TRP A 116 10.94 13.26 10.63
C TRP A 116 12.40 13.12 10.25
N GLU A 117 13.27 13.91 10.85
CA GLU A 117 14.70 13.86 10.53
C GLU A 117 15.58 13.98 11.75
N THR A 118 16.74 13.34 11.65
CA THR A 118 17.87 13.39 12.56
C THR A 118 19.10 13.79 11.74
N PRO A 119 20.24 14.11 12.36
CA PRO A 119 21.47 14.39 11.60
C PRO A 119 21.87 13.28 10.63
N GLU A 120 21.56 12.01 10.93
CA GLU A 120 22.00 10.84 10.17
C GLU A 120 20.95 10.30 9.18
N VAL A 121 19.67 10.39 9.52
CA VAL A 121 18.57 9.79 8.73
C VAL A 121 17.35 10.69 8.65
N ARG A 122 16.65 10.59 7.52
CA ARG A 122 15.34 11.22 7.28
C ARG A 122 14.31 10.16 6.92
N LEU A 123 13.16 10.22 7.59
CA LEU A 123 11.93 9.54 7.26
C LEU A 123 11.00 10.51 6.53
N SER A 124 10.45 10.08 5.41
CA SER A 124 9.36 10.77 4.71
C SER A 124 8.24 9.78 4.42
N MET A 125 7.01 10.16 4.70
CA MET A 125 5.81 9.39 4.40
C MET A 125 4.75 10.30 3.81
N MET A 126 4.02 9.83 2.81
CA MET A 126 2.99 10.60 2.13
C MET A 126 1.84 9.71 1.64
N ASN A 127 0.69 10.33 1.41
CA ASN A 127 -0.47 9.72 0.79
C ASN A 127 -0.12 9.04 -0.55
N ALA A 128 -0.78 7.92 -0.84
CA ALA A 128 -0.62 7.19 -2.10
C ALA A 128 -1.88 7.24 -2.95
N ASN A 129 -1.74 7.52 -4.25
CA ASN A 129 -2.81 7.36 -5.26
C ASN A 129 -4.16 7.99 -4.86
N ASN A 130 -4.15 9.23 -4.38
CA ASN A 130 -5.32 9.97 -3.88
C ASN A 130 -6.03 9.34 -2.66
N ARG A 131 -5.43 8.34 -2.02
CA ARG A 131 -5.91 7.80 -0.75
C ARG A 131 -5.23 8.53 0.41
N GLN A 132 -6.04 8.83 1.40
CA GLN A 132 -5.60 9.61 2.56
C GLN A 132 -5.14 8.66 3.66
N MET A 133 -3.96 8.93 4.20
CA MET A 133 -3.45 8.31 5.40
C MET A 133 -3.98 9.05 6.63
N THR A 134 -4.39 8.29 7.64
CA THR A 134 -4.76 8.85 8.95
C THR A 134 -3.60 8.77 9.93
N TRP A 135 -3.69 9.48 11.05
CA TRP A 135 -2.73 9.38 12.15
C TRP A 135 -2.65 7.96 12.72
N GLY A 136 -3.77 7.24 12.79
CA GLY A 136 -3.85 5.87 13.25
C GLY A 136 -3.08 4.90 12.35
N VAL A 137 -3.24 5.06 11.03
CA VAL A 137 -2.49 4.30 10.03
C VAL A 137 -1.00 4.64 10.08
N LEU A 138 -0.64 5.92 10.18
CA LEU A 138 0.75 6.36 10.30
C LEU A 138 1.42 5.74 11.54
N ALA A 139 0.80 5.86 12.72
CA ALA A 139 1.32 5.28 13.96
C ALA A 139 1.46 3.75 13.87
N SER A 140 0.47 3.08 13.27
CA SER A 140 0.51 1.63 13.05
C SER A 140 1.67 1.23 12.12
N ALA A 141 1.87 1.96 11.02
CA ALA A 141 2.96 1.71 10.08
C ALA A 141 4.34 1.91 10.72
N LEU A 142 4.51 2.98 11.52
CA LEU A 142 5.75 3.25 12.25
C LEU A 142 6.04 2.17 13.29
N TRP A 143 5.01 1.72 14.00
CA TRP A 143 5.13 0.59 14.94
C TRP A 143 5.55 -0.69 14.23
N GLY A 144 4.92 -1.04 13.11
CA GLY A 144 5.30 -2.22 12.32
C GLY A 144 6.74 -2.12 11.79
N LEU A 145 7.17 -0.93 11.37
CA LEU A 145 8.52 -0.68 10.89
C LEU A 145 9.55 -0.82 12.02
N GLN A 146 9.25 -0.30 13.21
CA GLN A 146 10.08 -0.48 14.40
C GLN A 146 10.29 -1.96 14.71
N GLU A 147 9.22 -2.76 14.70
CA GLU A 147 9.31 -4.20 14.96
C GLU A 147 10.15 -4.93 13.92
N LEU A 148 9.96 -4.63 12.64
CA LEU A 148 10.75 -5.19 11.55
C LEU A 148 12.25 -4.89 11.77
N ILE A 149 12.59 -3.65 12.08
CA ILE A 149 13.98 -3.22 12.30
C ILE A 149 14.58 -3.88 13.55
N GLN A 150 13.81 -4.00 14.62
CA GLN A 150 14.25 -4.74 15.80
C GLN A 150 14.51 -6.21 15.50
N GLN A 151 13.72 -6.83 14.62
CA GLN A 151 13.82 -8.25 14.35
C GLN A 151 15.04 -8.62 13.49
N GLU A 152 15.48 -7.77 12.55
CA GLU A 152 16.64 -8.11 11.71
C GLU A 152 17.83 -7.16 11.77
N GLY A 153 17.72 -6.09 12.55
CA GLY A 153 18.85 -5.28 12.94
C GLY A 153 19.21 -4.20 11.91
N ALA A 154 20.45 -4.23 11.42
CA ALA A 154 20.99 -3.13 10.60
C ALA A 154 20.46 -3.19 9.16
N TYR A 155 19.63 -2.21 8.81
CA TYR A 155 18.96 -2.11 7.53
C TYR A 155 19.39 -0.88 6.73
N THR A 156 19.05 -0.92 5.45
CA THR A 156 19.30 0.15 4.48
C THR A 156 18.17 1.17 4.43
N VAL A 157 18.36 2.26 3.68
CA VAL A 157 17.30 2.97 2.94
C VAL A 157 16.16 2.02 2.55
N VAL A 158 15.00 2.22 3.17
CA VAL A 158 13.81 1.39 2.97
C VAL A 158 12.85 2.16 2.10
N GLN A 159 12.32 1.54 1.05
CA GLN A 159 11.07 2.00 0.44
C GLN A 159 9.90 1.31 1.14
N LEU A 160 8.91 2.09 1.53
CA LEU A 160 7.77 1.67 2.32
C LEU A 160 6.52 1.90 1.48
N LEU A 161 5.65 0.89 1.37
CA LEU A 161 4.27 1.10 1.00
C LEU A 161 3.40 0.76 2.22
N VAL A 162 2.40 1.59 2.48
CA VAL A 162 1.52 1.44 3.64
C VAL A 162 0.13 1.10 3.14
N TYR A 163 -0.41 0.02 3.68
CA TYR A 163 -1.73 -0.49 3.35
C TYR A 163 -2.60 -0.50 4.60
N ASP A 164 -3.87 -0.20 4.42
CA ASP A 164 -4.94 -0.42 5.40
C ASP A 164 -6.02 -1.30 4.76
N GLY A 165 -6.15 -2.52 5.27
CA GLY A 165 -6.90 -3.57 4.57
C GLY A 165 -6.34 -3.83 3.17
N ILE A 166 -7.20 -3.88 2.16
CA ILE A 166 -6.78 -4.10 0.75
C ILE A 166 -6.32 -2.80 0.05
N HIS A 167 -6.22 -1.70 0.78
CA HIS A 167 -6.01 -0.39 0.18
C HIS A 167 -4.63 0.19 0.51
N GLN A 168 -3.80 0.40 -0.51
CA GLN A 168 -2.60 1.24 -0.33
C GLN A 168 -3.04 2.66 -0.01
N VAL A 169 -2.63 3.19 1.14
CA VAL A 169 -3.00 4.52 1.64
C VAL A 169 -1.79 5.45 1.74
N GLY A 170 -0.58 4.87 1.82
CA GLY A 170 0.65 5.65 1.92
C GLY A 170 1.83 5.02 1.19
N ARG A 171 2.87 5.83 1.03
CA ARG A 171 4.22 5.44 0.65
C ARG A 171 5.21 6.23 1.49
N GLY A 172 6.41 5.69 1.68
CA GLY A 172 7.45 6.39 2.40
C GLY A 172 8.83 5.91 2.04
N SER A 173 9.82 6.62 2.55
CA SER A 173 11.21 6.25 2.46
C SER A 173 11.95 6.64 3.73
N ILE A 174 12.99 5.87 4.01
CA ILE A 174 14.05 6.29 4.93
C ILE A 174 15.29 6.50 4.09
N VAL A 175 15.95 7.65 4.22
CA VAL A 175 17.20 7.96 3.51
C VAL A 175 18.27 8.39 4.50
N LEU A 176 19.54 8.17 4.13
CA LEU A 176 20.68 8.72 4.86
C LEU A 176 20.82 10.21 4.57
N ASN A 177 21.01 11.01 5.60
CA ASN A 177 21.42 12.41 5.48
C ASN A 177 22.94 12.45 5.27
N ILE A 178 23.36 12.27 4.02
CA ILE A 178 24.75 12.48 3.62
C ILE A 178 24.97 13.99 3.54
N GLN A 179 25.51 14.59 4.60
CA GLN A 179 26.08 15.93 4.53
C GLN A 179 27.31 15.84 3.61
N GLY A 180 27.18 16.41 2.41
CA GLY A 180 28.29 16.58 1.47
C GLY A 180 29.26 17.65 1.91
#